data_AF-A0AAV7IEI7-F1
#
_entry.id   AF-A0AAV7IEI7-F1
#
_cell.length_a   1.000
_cell.length_b   1.000
_cell.length_c   1.000
_cell.angle_alpha   90.00
_cell.angle_beta   90.00
_cell.angle_gamma   90.00
#
_symmetry.space_group_name_H-M   'P 1'
#
loop_
_entity.id
_entity.type
_entity.pdbx_description
1 polymer ?
#
loop_
_entity_poly.entity_id
_entity_poly.type
_entity_poly.pdbx_seq_one_letter_code
_entity_poly.pdbx_strand_id
1 'polypeptide(L)'
;MDYFRAMLLTSEEPIWGPSDSESIQLKRDEDLYKQEMVRLENDLTELESTVEDLRGSVINRKTRVNMCDVENMALILSKSSKTVADLKTKFPNLQESLKGLLSLEMEKIVREEKFLKEEPERLELALRRCKKLTGTLVTLKR
;
A
#
# COMPACT_ATOMS: atom_id res chain seq x y z
N MET A 1 -18.06 -23.49 13.43
CA MET A 1 -17.07 -23.43 14.54
C MET A 1 -15.99 -22.52 14.05
N ASP A 2 -16.19 -21.23 14.30
CA ASP A 2 -15.61 -20.14 13.56
C ASP A 2 -14.13 -19.95 13.91
N TYR A 3 -13.31 -19.56 12.93
CA TYR A 3 -11.87 -19.29 13.06
C TYR A 3 -11.53 -18.42 14.30
N PHE A 4 -12.45 -17.53 14.68
CA PHE A 4 -12.36 -16.70 15.89
C PHE A 4 -12.29 -17.47 17.20
N ARG A 5 -12.90 -18.66 17.30
CA ARG A 5 -12.91 -19.46 18.54
C ARG A 5 -11.67 -20.31 18.70
N ALA A 6 -10.98 -20.65 17.61
CA ALA A 6 -9.71 -21.38 17.64
C ALA A 6 -8.56 -20.48 18.11
N MET A 7 -8.62 -19.17 17.81
CA MET A 7 -7.60 -18.18 18.18
C MET A 7 -7.56 -17.88 19.69
N LEU A 8 -8.64 -18.13 20.43
CA LEU A 8 -8.73 -17.91 21.88
C LEU A 8 -8.13 -19.05 22.73
N LEU A 9 -7.80 -20.20 22.12
CA LEU A 9 -7.34 -21.40 22.85
C LEU A 9 -5.83 -21.65 22.73
N THR A 10 -5.14 -20.92 21.86
CA THR A 10 -3.68 -20.95 21.73
C THR A 10 -3.11 -19.79 22.52
N SER A 11 -2.27 -20.06 23.53
CA SER A 11 -1.53 -19.03 24.29
C SER A 11 -0.41 -18.38 23.47
N GLU A 12 -0.59 -18.26 22.16
CA GLU A 12 0.28 -17.49 21.29
C GLU A 12 -0.31 -16.08 21.28
N GLU A 13 0.44 -15.12 21.81
CA GLU A 13 0.06 -13.72 21.73
C GLU A 13 -0.35 -13.39 20.29
N PRO A 14 -1.41 -12.58 20.09
CA PRO A 14 -1.74 -12.14 18.76
C PRO A 14 -0.52 -11.38 18.26
N ILE A 15 0.13 -11.90 17.23
CA ILE A 15 1.15 -11.15 16.49
C ILE A 15 0.34 -10.10 15.74
N TRP A 16 0.00 -9.02 16.44
CA TRP A 16 -0.51 -7.82 15.84
C TRP A 16 0.56 -7.42 14.81
N GLY A 17 0.21 -7.54 13.53
CA GLY A 17 0.85 -6.73 12.50
C GLY A 17 0.72 -5.24 12.88
N PRO A 18 1.34 -4.33 12.11
CA PRO A 18 1.23 -2.90 12.37
C PRO A 18 -0.23 -2.56 12.68
N SER A 19 -0.46 -1.91 13.83
CA SER A 19 -1.79 -1.67 14.38
C SER A 19 -2.74 -1.28 13.26
N ASP A 20 -3.94 -1.86 13.16
CA ASP A 20 -4.88 -1.57 12.06
C ASP A 20 -5.03 -0.04 11.83
N SER A 21 -4.88 0.74 12.90
CA SER A 21 -4.81 2.20 12.88
C SER A 21 -3.63 2.80 12.09
N GLU A 22 -2.42 2.24 12.20
CA GLU A 22 -1.23 2.65 11.43
C GLU A 22 -1.38 2.34 9.95
N SER A 23 -1.95 1.17 9.62
CA SER A 23 -2.26 0.78 8.23
C SER A 23 -3.30 1.71 7.59
N ILE A 24 -4.35 2.06 8.35
CA ILE A 24 -5.37 3.03 7.92
C ILE A 24 -4.76 4.41 7.67
N GLN A 25 -3.89 4.88 8.58
CA GLN A 25 -3.25 6.19 8.44
C GLN A 25 -2.33 6.22 7.23
N LEU A 26 -1.49 5.20 7.05
CA LEU A 26 -0.58 5.11 5.91
C LEU A 26 -1.31 5.10 4.57
N LYS A 27 -2.45 4.40 4.50
CA LYS A 27 -3.28 4.37 3.30
C LYS A 27 -3.94 5.73 3.00
N ARG A 28 -4.35 6.46 4.04
CA ARG A 28 -4.83 7.84 3.89
C ARG A 28 -3.73 8.74 3.34
N ASP A 29 -2.51 8.62 3.85
CA ASP A 29 -1.37 9.42 3.39
C ASP A 29 -1.00 9.09 1.93
N GLU A 30 -1.11 7.81 1.54
CA GLU A 30 -0.98 7.36 0.16
C GLU A 30 -2.04 7.99 -0.76
N ASP A 31 -3.31 7.98 -0.35
CA ASP A 31 -4.41 8.54 -1.13
C ASP A 31 -4.28 10.07 -1.28
N LEU A 32 -3.89 10.77 -0.21
CA LEU A 32 -3.62 12.21 -0.27
C LEU A 32 -2.47 12.54 -1.21
N TYR A 33 -1.37 11.79 -1.14
CA TYR A 33 -0.23 11.95 -2.05
C TYR A 33 -0.65 11.77 -3.51
N LYS A 34 -1.41 10.72 -3.82
CA LYS A 34 -1.93 10.47 -5.18
C LYS A 34 -2.85 11.60 -5.65
N GLN A 35 -3.73 12.08 -4.79
CA GLN A 35 -4.64 13.16 -5.14
C GLN A 35 -3.90 14.49 -5.41
N GLU A 36 -2.87 14.80 -4.61
CA GLU A 36 -2.00 15.96 -4.85
C GLU A 36 -1.23 15.82 -6.16
N MET A 37 -0.68 14.64 -6.48
CA MET A 37 -0.01 14.37 -7.76
C MET A 37 -0.94 14.59 -8.96
N VAL A 38 -2.16 14.03 -8.92
CA VAL A 38 -3.13 14.19 -10.03
C VAL A 38 -3.53 15.65 -10.21
N ARG A 39 -3.75 16.40 -9.13
CA ARG A 39 -4.04 17.84 -9.21
C ARG A 39 -2.88 18.61 -9.84
N LEU A 40 -1.65 18.33 -9.40
CA LEU A 40 -0.45 18.93 -9.96
C LEU A 40 -0.31 18.66 -11.48
N GLU A 41 -0.54 17.42 -11.92
CA GLU A 41 -0.49 17.07 -13.34
C GLU A 41 -1.54 17.81 -14.16
N ASN A 42 -2.75 17.96 -13.62
CA ASN A 42 -3.81 18.74 -14.27
C ASN A 42 -3.46 20.24 -14.34
N ASP A 43 -3.00 20.83 -13.23
CA ASP A 43 -2.59 22.24 -13.18
C ASP A 43 -1.47 22.54 -14.19
N LEU A 44 -0.50 21.64 -14.32
CA LEU A 44 0.59 21.77 -15.30
C LEU A 44 0.09 21.62 -16.73
N THR A 45 -0.78 20.65 -17.01
CA THR A 45 -1.34 20.43 -18.35
C THR A 45 -2.15 21.65 -18.82
N GLU A 46 -2.99 22.21 -17.94
CA GLU A 46 -3.78 23.41 -18.24
C GLU A 46 -2.88 24.64 -18.45
N LEU A 47 -1.85 24.79 -17.60
CA LEU A 47 -0.87 25.87 -17.73
C LEU A 47 -0.09 25.77 -19.04
N GLU A 48 0.37 24.58 -19.43
CA GLU A 48 1.06 24.32 -20.70
C GLU A 48 0.20 24.73 -21.90
N SER A 49 -1.08 24.33 -21.90
CA SER A 49 -2.04 24.74 -22.95
C SER A 49 -2.19 26.26 -23.01
N THR A 50 -2.38 26.90 -21.85
CA THR A 50 -2.58 28.35 -21.76
C THR A 50 -1.36 29.12 -22.23
N VAL A 51 -0.16 28.66 -21.88
CA VAL A 51 1.12 29.23 -22.31
C VAL A 51 1.28 29.09 -23.83
N GLU A 52 0.93 27.93 -24.39
CA GLU A 52 1.01 27.69 -25.83
C GLU A 52 0.04 28.58 -26.62
N ASP A 53 -1.19 28.74 -26.13
CA ASP A 53 -2.21 29.60 -26.75
C ASP A 53 -1.79 31.07 -26.75
N LEU A 54 -1.21 31.55 -25.64
CA LEU A 54 -0.66 32.91 -25.58
C LEU A 54 0.51 33.05 -26.56
N ARG A 55 1.44 32.09 -26.58
CA ARG A 55 2.59 32.07 -27.50
C ARG A 55 2.14 32.14 -28.95
N GLY A 56 1.17 31.31 -29.34
CA GLY A 56 0.57 31.30 -30.67
C GLY A 56 -0.11 32.62 -31.01
N SER A 57 -0.79 33.26 -30.06
CA SER A 57 -1.45 34.56 -30.25
C SER A 57 -0.46 35.71 -30.45
N VAL A 58 0.71 35.66 -29.81
CA VAL A 58 1.77 36.66 -30.00
C VAL A 58 2.45 36.46 -31.35
N ILE A 59 2.86 35.23 -31.67
CA ILE A 59 3.64 34.92 -32.87
C ILE A 59 2.78 35.05 -34.13
N ASN A 60 1.60 34.43 -34.14
CA ASN A 60 0.80 34.29 -35.36
C ASN A 60 -0.19 35.44 -35.57
N ARG A 61 -0.68 36.07 -34.48
CA ARG A 61 -1.69 37.13 -34.54
C ARG A 61 -1.14 38.52 -34.25
N LYS A 62 0.17 38.64 -33.93
CA LYS A 62 0.86 39.91 -33.56
C LYS A 62 0.15 40.65 -32.42
N THR A 63 -0.49 39.91 -31.52
CA THR A 63 -1.24 40.47 -30.40
C THR A 63 -0.27 40.93 -29.32
N ARG A 64 -0.59 42.06 -28.67
CA ARG A 64 0.22 42.55 -27.54
C ARG A 64 -0.05 41.68 -26.30
N VAL A 65 1.01 41.27 -25.61
CA VAL A 65 0.91 40.47 -24.37
C VAL A 65 0.29 41.30 -23.26
N ASN A 66 -0.63 40.69 -22.52
CA ASN A 66 -1.13 41.20 -21.25
C ASN A 66 -0.23 40.70 -20.11
N MET A 67 0.45 41.62 -19.43
CA MET A 67 1.39 41.26 -18.36
C MET A 67 0.69 40.63 -17.15
N CYS A 68 -0.57 40.96 -16.89
CA CYS A 68 -1.33 40.35 -15.81
C CYS A 68 -1.52 38.84 -16.03
N ASP A 69 -1.77 38.42 -17.28
CA ASP A 69 -1.92 36.99 -17.61
C ASP A 69 -0.60 36.25 -17.41
N VAL A 70 0.52 36.87 -17.80
CA VAL A 70 1.88 36.33 -17.57
C VAL A 70 2.19 36.19 -16.09
N GLU A 71 1.88 37.20 -15.28
CA GLU A 71 2.07 37.16 -13.83
C GLU A 71 1.21 36.06 -13.18
N ASN A 72 -0.04 35.89 -13.62
CA ASN A 72 -0.92 34.81 -13.15
C ASN A 72 -0.37 33.42 -13.51
N MET A 73 0.07 33.22 -14.75
CA MET A 73 0.71 31.97 -15.18
C MET A 73 2.00 31.68 -14.40
N ALA A 74 2.83 32.70 -14.16
CA ALA A 74 4.04 32.58 -13.36
C ALA A 74 3.72 32.19 -11.90
N LEU A 75 2.64 32.73 -11.33
CA LEU A 75 2.17 32.37 -10.00
C LEU A 75 1.69 30.91 -9.94
N ILE A 76 0.92 30.45 -10.92
CA ILE A 76 0.48 29.04 -11.01
C ILE A 76 1.69 28.11 -11.15
N LEU A 77 2.66 28.47 -11.99
CA LEU A 77 3.90 27.71 -12.14
C LEU A 77 4.69 27.63 -10.84
N SER A 78 4.78 28.74 -10.10
CA SER A 78 5.47 28.81 -8.81
C SER A 78 4.80 27.91 -7.76
N LYS A 79 3.47 27.94 -7.68
CA LYS A 79 2.69 27.05 -6.80
C LYS A 79 2.91 25.58 -7.17
N SER A 80 2.80 25.24 -8.47
CA SER A 80 3.02 23.89 -8.98
C SER A 80 4.44 23.38 -8.64
N SER A 81 5.45 24.23 -8.82
CA SER A 81 6.84 23.91 -8.47
C SER A 81 7.04 23.65 -6.98
N LYS A 82 6.34 24.41 -6.13
CA LYS A 82 6.34 24.17 -4.68
C LYS A 82 5.69 22.83 -4.34
N THR A 83 4.53 22.53 -4.93
CA THR A 83 3.85 21.23 -4.76
C THR A 83 4.76 20.07 -5.17
N VAL A 84 5.50 20.19 -6.28
CA VAL A 84 6.51 19.20 -6.69
C VAL A 84 7.57 18.98 -5.61
N ALA A 85 8.12 20.06 -5.05
CA ALA A 85 9.15 19.97 -4.01
C ALA A 85 8.61 19.29 -2.73
N ASP A 86 7.39 19.63 -2.34
CA ASP A 86 6.72 19.04 -1.18
C ASP A 86 6.46 17.54 -1.39
N LEU A 87 5.93 17.16 -2.57
CA LEU A 87 5.69 15.77 -2.95
C LEU A 87 6.99 14.95 -3.00
N LYS A 88 8.06 15.51 -3.58
CA LYS A 88 9.38 14.86 -3.60
C LYS A 88 9.96 14.66 -2.19
N THR A 89 9.64 15.53 -1.26
CA THR A 89 10.08 15.40 0.15
C THR A 89 9.25 14.36 0.90
N LYS A 90 7.93 14.29 0.64
CA LYS A 90 7.01 13.33 1.26
C LYS A 90 7.23 11.89 0.77
N PHE A 91 7.52 11.71 -0.52
CA PHE A 91 7.50 10.40 -1.18
C PHE A 91 8.44 9.34 -0.57
N PRO A 92 9.72 9.63 -0.23
CA PRO A 92 10.62 8.61 0.30
C PRO A 92 10.09 7.97 1.59
N ASN A 93 9.56 8.77 2.52
CA ASN A 93 9.02 8.29 3.79
C ASN A 93 7.75 7.44 3.59
N LEU A 94 6.86 7.89 2.70
CA LEU A 94 5.66 7.14 2.32
C LEU A 94 6.03 5.80 1.67
N GLN A 95 7.01 5.81 0.75
CA GLN A 95 7.50 4.62 0.07
C GLN A 95 8.11 3.61 1.03
N GLU A 96 8.97 4.06 1.95
CA GLU A 96 9.58 3.20 2.97
C GLU A 96 8.52 2.54 3.85
N SER A 97 7.56 3.33 4.34
CA SER A 97 6.47 2.85 5.19
C SER A 97 5.60 1.81 4.48
N LEU A 98 5.22 2.06 3.21
CA LEU A 98 4.45 1.11 2.41
C LEU A 98 5.23 -0.19 2.17
N LYS A 99 6.52 -0.10 1.86
CA LYS A 99 7.37 -1.28 1.69
C LYS A 99 7.49 -2.09 2.98
N GLY A 100 7.61 -1.43 4.13
CA GLY A 100 7.64 -2.07 5.44
C GLY A 100 6.36 -2.86 5.71
N LEU A 101 5.20 -2.22 5.54
CA LEU A 101 3.89 -2.86 5.70
C LEU A 101 3.74 -4.08 4.78
N LEU A 102 4.05 -3.92 3.49
CA LEU A 102 3.97 -5.02 2.52
C LEU A 102 4.92 -6.18 2.85
N SER A 103 6.11 -5.88 3.38
CA SER A 103 7.06 -6.92 3.80
C SER A 103 6.53 -7.71 4.99
N LEU A 104 5.94 -7.03 5.99
CA LEU A 104 5.35 -7.68 7.16
C LEU A 104 4.15 -8.57 6.79
N GLU A 105 3.27 -8.07 5.92
CA GLU A 105 2.16 -8.87 5.40
C GLU A 105 2.65 -10.08 4.60
N MET A 106 3.71 -9.91 3.78
CA MET A 106 4.33 -11.01 3.06
C MET A 106 4.90 -12.07 4.00
N GLU A 107 5.62 -11.68 5.06
CA GLU A 107 6.15 -12.61 6.07
C GLU A 107 5.05 -13.38 6.78
N LYS A 108 3.89 -12.77 7.00
CA LYS A 108 2.71 -13.44 7.55
C LYS A 108 2.16 -14.47 6.56
N ILE A 109 1.96 -14.09 5.30
CA ILE A 109 1.49 -14.98 4.24
C ILE A 109 2.41 -16.20 4.11
N VAL A 110 3.73 -15.98 4.05
CA VAL A 110 4.71 -17.07 3.92
C VAL A 110 4.63 -18.05 5.10
N ARG A 111 4.44 -17.56 6.32
CA ARG A 111 4.26 -18.41 7.52
C ARG A 111 2.98 -19.23 7.44
N GLU A 112 1.87 -18.61 7.05
CA GLU A 112 0.57 -19.28 6.92
C GLU A 112 0.60 -20.33 5.80
N GLU A 113 1.19 -20.01 4.64
CA GLU A 113 1.36 -20.97 3.53
C GLU A 113 2.21 -22.16 3.94
N LYS A 114 3.29 -21.93 4.70
CA LYS A 114 4.13 -23.01 5.22
C LYS A 114 3.33 -23.94 6.13
N PHE A 115 2.54 -23.40 7.06
CA PHE A 115 1.67 -24.19 7.92
C PHE A 115 0.69 -25.05 7.10
N LEU A 116 -0.01 -24.43 6.13
CA LEU A 116 -0.98 -25.13 5.29
C LEU A 116 -0.35 -26.27 4.47
N LYS A 117 0.90 -26.09 4.03
CA LYS A 117 1.65 -27.11 3.30
C LYS A 117 2.09 -28.28 4.18
N GLU A 118 2.54 -28.01 5.41
CA GLU A 118 3.14 -29.01 6.30
C GLU A 118 2.10 -29.78 7.15
N GLU A 119 0.98 -29.14 7.52
CA GLU A 119 0.01 -29.72 8.46
C GLU A 119 -0.64 -31.02 7.98
N PRO A 120 -1.01 -31.22 6.69
CA PRO A 120 -1.60 -32.48 6.23
C PRO A 120 -0.68 -33.70 6.43
N GLU A 121 0.62 -33.56 6.15
CA GLU A 121 1.58 -34.64 6.36
C GLU A 121 1.76 -34.94 7.85
N ARG A 122 1.83 -33.90 8.69
CA ARG A 122 1.90 -34.04 10.15
C ARG A 122 0.68 -34.78 10.70
N LEU A 123 -0.52 -34.44 10.21
CA LEU A 123 -1.77 -35.12 10.59
C LEU A 123 -1.77 -36.60 10.17
N GLU A 124 -1.31 -36.92 8.96
CA GLU A 124 -1.23 -38.31 8.48
C GLU A 124 -0.24 -39.14 9.32
N LEU A 125 0.92 -38.56 9.68
CA LEU A 125 1.88 -39.21 10.58
C LEU A 125 1.28 -39.45 11.96
N ALA A 126 0.56 -38.48 12.52
CA ALA A 126 -0.14 -38.63 13.79
C ALA A 126 -1.20 -39.73 13.72
N LEU A 127 -2.02 -39.76 12.66
CA LEU A 127 -3.04 -40.78 12.45
C LEU A 127 -2.44 -42.19 12.35
N ARG A 128 -1.31 -42.37 11.64
CA ARG A 128 -0.60 -43.65 11.58
C ARG A 128 -0.14 -44.12 12.96
N ARG A 129 0.39 -43.19 13.77
CA ARG A 129 0.78 -43.49 15.17
C ARG A 129 -0.43 -43.90 16.01
N CYS A 130 -1.55 -43.19 15.90
CA CYS A 130 -2.80 -43.57 16.56
C CYS A 130 -3.23 -44.99 16.18
N LYS A 131 -3.29 -45.32 14.88
CA LYS A 131 -3.66 -46.66 14.39
C LYS A 131 -2.76 -47.75 14.96
N LYS A 132 -1.44 -47.52 15.00
CA LYS A 132 -0.47 -48.48 15.58
C LYS A 132 -0.73 -48.71 17.07
N LEU A 133 -0.90 -47.64 17.85
CA LEU A 133 -1.20 -47.73 19.28
C LEU A 133 -2.52 -48.45 19.52
N THR A 134 -3.57 -48.13 18.76
CA THR A 134 -4.85 -48.83 18.82
C THR A 134 -4.68 -50.33 18.56
N GLY A 135 -3.91 -50.71 17.54
CA GLY A 135 -3.62 -52.12 17.26
C GLY A 135 -2.96 -52.84 18.45
N THR A 136 -1.93 -52.22 19.06
CA THR A 136 -1.28 -52.76 20.26
C THR A 136 -2.25 -52.94 21.42
N LEU A 137 -3.08 -51.92 21.72
CA LEU A 137 -4.06 -51.97 22.80
C LEU A 137 -5.11 -53.07 22.60
N VAL A 138 -5.56 -53.28 21.35
CA VAL A 138 -6.50 -54.36 21.01
C VAL A 138 -5.89 -55.75 21.25
N THR A 139 -4.62 -55.94 20.92
CA THR A 139 -3.91 -57.22 21.17
C THR A 139 -3.74 -57.48 22.66
N LEU A 140 -3.37 -56.46 23.45
CA LEU A 140 -3.17 -56.59 24.90
C LEU A 140 -4.46 -56.92 25.67
N LYS A 141 -5.63 -56.66 25.09
CA LYS A 141 -6.93 -56.93 25.73
C LYS A 141 -7.37 -58.40 25.60
N ARG A 142 -6.73 -59.20 24.75
CA ARG A 142 -7.05 -60.62 24.55
C ARG A 142 -6.25 -61.49 25.50
#